data_AF-A0A7W4PZ18-F1
#
_entry.id   AF-A0A7W4PZ18-F1
#
_cell.length_a   1.000
_cell.length_b   1.000
_cell.length_c   1.000
_cell.angle_alpha   90.00
_cell.angle_beta   90.00
_cell.angle_gamma   90.00
#
_symmetry.space_group_name_H-M   'P 1'
#
loop_
_entity.id
_entity.type
_entity.pdbx_description
1 polymer ?
#
loop_
_entity_poly.entity_id
_entity_poly.type
_entity_poly.pdbx_seq_one_letter_code
_entity_poly.pdbx_strand_id
1 'polypeptide(L)'
;MSRKNKKVRMSSRIDLADALRKESSLSAFTFDGPYRLTGHDLLDNMYCADNGRWYETPVDWYGLARAARQTSWHQSALYFKRNVLLGCYIPHPLLSRQDFSALALDWFVFGNAFLELRSNMLGEPLKLRHALAKYMRRGSDLESWWYVQDGK
;
A
#
# COMPACT_ATOMS: atom_id res chain seq x y z
N MET A 1 -44.77 31.54 45.36
CA MET A 1 -45.02 31.31 43.92
C MET A 1 -44.43 32.47 43.13
N SER A 2 -43.14 32.48 42.83
CA SER A 2 -42.49 32.01 41.59
C SER A 2 -43.25 32.34 40.28
N ARG A 3 -42.68 33.25 39.48
CA ARG A 3 -42.60 33.18 38.01
C ARG A 3 -41.54 34.19 37.52
N LYS A 4 -40.29 33.72 37.37
CA LYS A 4 -39.22 34.44 36.66
C LYS A 4 -39.45 34.26 35.15
N ASN A 5 -39.73 35.35 34.43
CA ASN A 5 -39.87 35.33 32.98
C ASN A 5 -38.49 35.32 32.31
N LYS A 6 -38.14 34.20 31.68
CA LYS A 6 -36.84 33.97 31.02
C LYS A 6 -36.92 34.56 29.60
N LYS A 7 -36.30 35.72 29.36
CA LYS A 7 -36.12 36.25 28.00
C LYS A 7 -35.21 35.30 27.21
N VAL A 8 -35.78 34.58 26.24
CA VAL A 8 -35.04 33.75 25.30
C VAL A 8 -34.31 34.68 24.33
N ARG A 9 -32.99 34.76 24.47
CA ARG A 9 -32.12 35.50 23.56
C ARG A 9 -31.93 34.62 22.32
N MET A 10 -32.69 34.91 21.26
CA MET A 10 -32.51 34.28 19.95
C MET A 10 -31.13 34.69 19.43
N SER A 11 -30.17 33.76 19.51
CA SER A 11 -28.88 33.89 18.86
C SER A 11 -29.12 33.91 17.36
N SER A 12 -28.83 35.05 16.72
CA SER A 12 -28.70 35.13 15.27
C SER A 12 -27.54 34.24 14.86
N ARG A 13 -27.83 32.97 14.56
CA ARG A 13 -26.94 32.16 13.75
C ARG A 13 -26.92 32.83 12.38
N ILE A 14 -25.92 33.68 12.16
CA ILE A 14 -25.51 34.02 10.81
C ILE A 14 -25.24 32.67 10.14
N ASP A 15 -26.00 32.36 9.11
CA ASP A 15 -25.86 31.10 8.40
C ASP A 15 -24.50 31.14 7.71
N LEU A 16 -23.51 30.50 8.34
CA LEU A 16 -22.11 30.50 7.92
C LEU A 16 -21.99 30.07 6.44
N ALA A 17 -22.91 29.19 6.01
CA ALA A 17 -23.03 28.73 4.64
C ALA A 17 -23.33 29.87 3.65
N ASP A 18 -24.21 30.80 4.01
CA ASP A 18 -24.57 31.94 3.14
C ASP A 18 -23.47 33.00 3.11
N ALA A 19 -22.74 33.18 4.22
CA ALA A 19 -21.56 34.05 4.26
C ALA A 19 -20.44 33.52 3.36
N LEU A 20 -20.18 32.21 3.38
CA LEU A 20 -19.14 31.56 2.56
C LEU A 20 -19.49 31.51 1.08
N ARG A 21 -20.77 31.35 0.70
CA ARG A 21 -21.22 31.43 -0.71
C ARG A 21 -21.01 32.80 -1.35
N LYS A 22 -20.94 33.86 -0.54
CA LYS A 22 -20.79 35.24 -1.01
C LYS A 22 -19.35 35.59 -1.40
N GLU A 23 -18.37 34.85 -0.89
CA GLU A 23 -16.95 35.04 -1.21
C GLU A 23 -16.53 34.05 -2.31
N SER A 24 -16.45 34.54 -3.55
CA SER A 24 -16.18 33.72 -4.74
C SER A 24 -14.78 33.05 -4.76
N SER A 25 -13.88 33.43 -3.86
CA SER A 25 -12.56 32.79 -3.68
C SER A 25 -12.59 31.56 -2.78
N LEU A 26 -13.71 31.29 -2.09
CA LEU A 26 -13.87 30.19 -1.15
C LEU A 26 -14.94 29.23 -1.67
N SER A 27 -14.52 28.08 -2.20
CA SER A 27 -15.45 27.00 -2.53
C SER A 27 -15.78 26.21 -1.27
N ALA A 28 -16.96 26.44 -0.69
CA ALA A 28 -17.49 25.62 0.39
C ALA A 28 -18.30 24.45 -0.20
N PHE A 29 -17.81 23.22 0.01
CA PHE A 29 -18.58 22.01 -0.28
C PHE A 29 -19.38 21.62 0.96
N THR A 30 -20.70 21.54 0.84
CA THR A 30 -21.56 21.00 1.90
C THR A 30 -21.98 19.60 1.49
N PHE A 31 -21.63 18.59 2.29
CA PHE A 31 -22.13 17.24 2.11
C PHE A 31 -23.55 17.21 2.67
N ASP A 32 -24.54 17.11 1.77
CA ASP A 32 -25.95 17.16 2.13
C ASP A 32 -26.43 15.78 2.60
N GLY A 33 -26.23 15.51 3.89
CA GLY A 33 -26.75 14.31 4.56
C GLY A 33 -25.90 13.86 5.74
N PRO A 34 -26.49 13.31 6.82
CA PRO A 34 -25.72 12.63 7.85
C PRO A 34 -25.25 11.28 7.29
N TYR A 35 -24.18 11.29 6.49
CA TYR A 35 -23.48 10.07 6.13
C TYR A 35 -22.86 9.54 7.43
N ARG A 36 -23.40 8.42 7.95
CA ARG A 36 -22.75 7.68 9.04
C ARG A 36 -21.49 7.05 8.46
N LEU A 37 -20.39 7.80 8.44
CA LEU A 37 -19.07 7.20 8.33
C LEU A 37 -18.88 6.34 9.58
N THR A 38 -18.92 5.02 9.41
CA THR A 38 -18.31 4.12 10.38
C THR A 38 -16.81 4.41 10.35
N GLY A 39 -16.13 4.51 11.49
CA GLY A 39 -14.71 4.90 11.55
C GLY A 39 -13.77 4.01 10.72
N HIS A 40 -14.23 2.82 10.34
CA HIS A 40 -13.57 1.90 9.42
C HIS A 40 -13.44 2.48 8.01
N ASP A 41 -14.46 3.20 7.52
CA ASP A 41 -14.53 3.67 6.14
C ASP A 41 -13.45 4.73 5.82
N LEU A 42 -13.04 5.55 6.79
CA LEU A 42 -11.98 6.54 6.58
C LEU A 42 -10.58 5.91 6.51
N LEU A 43 -10.27 4.95 7.39
CA LEU A 43 -8.98 4.26 7.41
C LEU A 43 -8.86 3.21 6.30
N ASP A 44 -9.98 2.65 5.86
CA ASP A 44 -10.04 1.80 4.67
C ASP A 44 -9.61 2.56 3.41
N ASN A 45 -9.68 3.90 3.38
CA ASN A 45 -9.16 4.70 2.26
C ASN A 45 -7.65 4.97 2.32
N MET A 46 -6.96 4.56 3.40
CA MET A 46 -5.52 4.79 3.59
C MET A 46 -4.66 3.73 2.89
N TYR A 47 -5.16 3.14 1.80
CA TYR A 47 -4.38 2.24 0.94
C TYR A 47 -3.14 2.97 0.44
N CYS A 48 -1.96 2.42 0.73
CA CYS A 48 -0.67 2.97 0.32
C CYS A 48 -0.34 4.35 0.93
N ALA A 49 -0.43 4.49 2.25
CA ALA A 49 0.02 5.69 2.94
C ALA A 49 1.51 5.99 2.67
N ASP A 50 1.84 7.25 2.38
CA ASP A 50 3.22 7.72 2.27
C ASP A 50 3.75 8.13 3.65
N ASN A 51 4.88 7.55 4.07
CA ASN A 51 5.54 7.92 5.32
C ASN A 51 6.62 9.01 5.16
N GLY A 52 6.73 9.60 3.97
CA GLY A 52 7.73 10.59 3.58
C GLY A 52 9.01 9.99 3.00
N ARG A 53 9.17 8.66 3.03
CA ARG A 53 10.29 7.94 2.40
C ARG A 53 9.82 6.87 1.43
N TRP A 54 8.77 6.13 1.79
CA TRP A 54 8.18 5.09 0.97
C TRP A 54 6.68 4.98 1.22
N TYR A 55 6.00 4.42 0.23
CA TYR A 55 4.62 3.99 0.34
C TYR A 55 4.52 2.67 1.11
N GLU A 56 3.65 2.64 2.11
CA GLU A 56 3.28 1.40 2.77
C GLU A 56 2.47 0.49 1.85
N THR A 57 2.45 -0.80 2.18
CA THR A 57 1.72 -1.78 1.38
C THR A 57 0.22 -1.71 1.69
N PRO A 58 -0.67 -1.88 0.70
CA PRO A 58 -2.12 -1.81 0.92
C PRO A 58 -2.65 -2.98 1.76
N VAL A 59 -1.85 -4.04 1.90
CA VAL A 59 -2.16 -5.24 2.70
C VAL A 59 -0.95 -5.61 3.56
N ASP A 60 -1.17 -6.30 4.67
CA ASP A 60 -0.10 -6.83 5.50
C ASP A 60 0.64 -7.97 4.78
N TRP A 61 1.86 -7.68 4.32
CA TRP A 61 2.70 -8.68 3.68
C TRP A 61 3.19 -9.79 4.61
N TYR A 62 3.30 -9.57 5.92
CA TYR A 62 3.63 -10.65 6.84
C TYR A 62 2.46 -11.63 6.97
N GLY A 63 1.24 -11.11 7.10
CA GLY A 63 0.00 -11.87 7.02
C GLY A 63 -0.12 -12.65 5.73
N LEU A 64 0.13 -12.00 4.59
CA LEU A 64 0.06 -12.63 3.27
C LEU A 64 1.11 -13.74 3.10
N ALA A 65 2.35 -13.52 3.57
CA ALA A 65 3.40 -14.53 3.56
C ALA A 65 3.04 -15.77 4.41
N ARG A 66 2.37 -15.56 5.55
CA ARG A 66 1.83 -16.66 6.38
C ARG A 66 0.67 -17.36 5.66
N ALA A 67 -0.28 -16.60 5.13
CA ALA A 67 -1.47 -17.11 4.45
C ALA A 67 -1.13 -18.02 3.25
N ALA A 68 -0.10 -17.65 2.48
CA ALA A 68 0.39 -18.48 1.36
C ALA A 68 0.84 -19.89 1.78
N ARG A 69 1.14 -20.10 3.07
CA ARG A 69 1.59 -21.38 3.65
C ARG A 69 0.59 -21.97 4.65
N GLN A 70 -0.53 -21.30 4.92
CA GLN A 70 -1.51 -21.76 5.92
C GLN A 70 -2.26 -23.01 5.47
N THR A 71 -2.49 -23.18 4.17
CA THR A 71 -3.21 -24.34 3.65
C THR A 71 -2.44 -25.06 2.56
N SER A 72 -2.41 -26.40 2.66
CA SER A 72 -1.63 -27.27 1.77
C SER A 72 -2.02 -27.11 0.30
N TRP A 73 -3.32 -26.91 -0.01
CA TRP A 73 -3.80 -26.74 -1.38
C TRP A 73 -3.40 -25.41 -2.01
N HIS A 74 -3.31 -24.32 -1.23
CA HIS A 74 -2.86 -23.02 -1.74
C HIS A 74 -1.36 -23.08 -2.02
N GLN A 75 -0.61 -23.64 -1.09
CA GLN A 75 0.83 -23.78 -1.21
C GLN A 75 1.22 -24.67 -2.40
N SER A 76 0.54 -25.81 -2.60
CA SER A 76 0.83 -26.71 -3.72
C SER A 76 0.51 -26.07 -5.07
N ALA A 77 -0.61 -25.33 -5.17
CA ALA A 77 -0.98 -24.62 -6.38
C ALA A 77 0.04 -23.53 -6.76
N LEU A 78 0.53 -22.76 -5.79
CA LEU A 78 1.58 -21.75 -6.00
C LEU A 78 2.88 -22.39 -6.50
N TYR A 79 3.33 -23.46 -5.85
CA TYR A 79 4.55 -24.17 -6.26
C TYR A 79 4.41 -24.86 -7.61
N PHE A 80 3.24 -25.40 -7.93
CA PHE A 80 2.95 -25.95 -9.25
C PHE A 80 3.13 -24.89 -10.34
N LYS A 81 2.48 -23.72 -10.19
CA LYS A 81 2.62 -22.60 -11.15
C LYS A 81 4.07 -22.14 -11.30
N ARG A 82 4.78 -21.96 -10.17
CA ARG A 82 6.21 -21.65 -10.17
C ARG A 82 7.03 -22.69 -10.93
N ASN A 83 6.77 -23.98 -10.72
CA ASN A 83 7.51 -25.05 -11.38
C ASN A 83 7.21 -25.14 -12.88
N VAL A 84 5.98 -24.86 -13.32
CA VAL A 84 5.65 -24.75 -14.75
C VAL A 84 6.45 -23.62 -15.39
N LEU A 85 6.46 -22.43 -14.79
CA LEU A 85 7.29 -21.31 -15.28
C LEU A 85 8.78 -21.68 -15.29
N LEU A 86 9.24 -22.39 -14.26
CA LEU A 86 10.61 -22.87 -14.19
C LEU A 86 10.90 -23.89 -15.32
N GLY A 87 9.95 -24.73 -15.70
CA GLY A 87 10.06 -25.63 -16.86
C GLY A 87 10.24 -24.88 -18.18
N CYS A 88 9.65 -23.69 -18.30
CA CYS A 88 9.77 -22.80 -19.45
C CYS A 88 10.95 -21.80 -19.36
N TYR A 89 11.83 -21.95 -18.36
CA TYR A 89 12.92 -21.00 -18.15
C TYR A 89 13.95 -21.05 -19.29
N ILE A 90 14.15 -19.91 -19.95
CA ILE A 90 15.22 -19.72 -20.93
C ILE A 90 16.48 -19.26 -20.18
N PRO A 91 17.60 -20.00 -20.27
CA PRO A 91 18.84 -19.61 -19.59
C PRO A 91 19.28 -18.20 -19.95
N HIS A 92 19.53 -17.38 -18.92
CA HIS A 92 19.97 -16.00 -19.07
C HIS A 92 21.32 -15.80 -18.35
N PRO A 93 22.28 -15.07 -18.93
CA PRO A 93 23.62 -14.90 -18.36
C PRO A 93 23.62 -14.23 -16.98
N LEU A 94 22.69 -13.30 -16.74
CA LEU A 94 22.64 -12.52 -15.50
C LEU A 94 21.65 -13.06 -14.47
N LEU A 95 20.69 -13.91 -14.86
CA LEU A 95 19.63 -14.38 -13.98
C LEU A 95 19.79 -15.87 -13.77
N SER A 96 19.93 -16.29 -12.52
CA SER A 96 19.98 -17.72 -12.24
C SER A 96 18.58 -18.31 -12.28
N ARG A 97 18.48 -19.59 -12.64
CA ARG A 97 17.22 -20.35 -12.57
C ARG A 97 16.64 -20.34 -11.13
N GLN A 98 17.50 -20.30 -10.12
CA GLN A 98 17.10 -20.23 -8.72
C GLN A 98 16.50 -18.86 -8.36
N ASP A 99 17.14 -17.77 -8.79
CA ASP A 99 16.62 -16.41 -8.57
C ASP A 99 15.30 -16.21 -9.32
N PHE A 100 15.17 -16.71 -10.54
CA PHE A 100 13.91 -16.69 -11.28
C PHE A 100 12.79 -17.47 -10.56
N SER A 101 13.11 -18.64 -10.01
CA SER A 101 12.15 -19.44 -9.22
C SER A 101 11.64 -18.68 -8.00
N ALA A 102 12.53 -17.97 -7.29
CA ALA A 102 12.17 -17.14 -6.14
C ALA A 102 11.32 -15.93 -6.57
N LEU A 103 11.74 -15.24 -7.64
CA LEU A 103 11.04 -14.09 -8.21
C LEU A 103 9.60 -14.43 -8.62
N ALA A 104 9.41 -15.56 -9.31
CA ALA A 104 8.10 -16.02 -9.74
C ALA A 104 7.19 -16.36 -8.53
N LEU A 105 7.76 -16.93 -7.47
CA LEU A 105 6.99 -17.22 -6.25
C LEU A 105 6.54 -15.93 -5.57
N ASP A 106 7.43 -14.95 -5.44
CA ASP A 106 7.11 -13.65 -4.84
C ASP A 106 6.03 -12.92 -5.64
N TRP A 107 6.07 -12.99 -6.97
CA TRP A 107 4.99 -12.49 -7.82
C TRP A 107 3.64 -13.13 -7.50
N PHE A 108 3.57 -14.46 -7.35
CA PHE A 108 2.31 -15.13 -7.04
C PHE A 108 1.80 -14.87 -5.62
N VAL A 109 2.69 -14.65 -4.65
CA VAL A 109 2.31 -14.41 -3.26
C VAL A 109 1.94 -12.96 -3.02
N PHE A 110 2.76 -12.01 -3.47
CA PHE A 110 2.64 -10.59 -3.14
C PHE A 110 2.11 -9.73 -4.28
N GLY A 111 2.00 -10.27 -5.50
CA GLY A 111 1.72 -9.48 -6.71
C GLY A 111 2.87 -8.53 -7.09
N ASN A 112 4.03 -8.69 -6.45
CA ASN A 112 5.22 -7.85 -6.62
C ASN A 112 6.45 -8.74 -6.67
N ALA A 113 7.45 -8.33 -7.46
CA ALA A 113 8.69 -9.09 -7.61
C ALA A 113 9.82 -8.12 -7.97
N PHE A 114 10.97 -8.27 -7.31
CA PHE A 114 12.08 -7.33 -7.46
C PHE A 114 13.40 -8.05 -7.73
N LEU A 115 14.20 -7.44 -8.61
CA LEU A 115 15.56 -7.87 -8.91
C LEU A 115 16.51 -6.73 -8.61
N GLU A 116 17.55 -7.03 -7.84
CA GLU A 116 18.68 -6.15 -7.59
C GLU A 116 19.77 -6.44 -8.62
N LEU A 117 20.12 -5.44 -9.43
CA LEU A 117 21.28 -5.54 -10.31
C LEU A 117 22.56 -5.34 -9.50
N ARG A 118 23.39 -6.39 -9.43
CA ARG A 118 24.74 -6.32 -8.88
C ARG A 118 25.70 -6.02 -10.01
N SER A 119 26.46 -4.93 -9.88
CA SER A 119 27.51 -4.53 -10.80
C SER A 119 28.90 -4.85 -10.26
N ASN A 120 29.89 -4.96 -11.16
CA ASN A 120 31.30 -5.03 -10.80
C ASN A 120 31.89 -3.62 -10.52
N MET A 121 33.15 -3.54 -10.14
CA MET A 121 33.84 -2.25 -9.88
C MET A 121 33.94 -1.36 -11.13
N LEU A 122 33.83 -1.94 -12.34
CA LEU A 122 33.83 -1.23 -13.61
C LEU A 122 32.42 -0.75 -14.02
N GLY A 123 31.39 -1.06 -13.21
CA GLY A 123 30.00 -0.70 -13.47
C GLY A 123 29.24 -1.66 -14.39
N GLU A 124 29.87 -2.75 -14.85
CA GLU A 124 29.22 -3.72 -15.73
C GLU A 124 28.26 -4.63 -14.92
N PRO A 125 27.15 -5.06 -15.53
CA PRO A 125 26.18 -5.93 -14.87
C PRO A 125 26.78 -7.32 -14.63
N LEU A 126 26.83 -7.75 -13.37
CA LEU A 126 27.39 -9.04 -12.95
C LEU A 126 26.30 -10.09 -12.73
N LYS A 127 25.24 -9.75 -12.01
CA LYS A 127 24.08 -10.64 -11.80
C LYS A 127 22.83 -9.90 -11.34
N LEU A 128 21.67 -10.47 -11.63
CA LEU A 128 20.38 -10.09 -11.08
C LEU A 128 20.08 -10.98 -9.88
N ARG A 129 20.08 -10.39 -8.69
CA ARG A 129 19.76 -11.08 -7.44
C ARG A 129 18.30 -10.88 -7.10
N HIS A 130 17.60 -11.94 -6.70
CA HIS A 130 16.27 -11.80 -6.18
C HIS A 130 16.23 -10.98 -4.87
N ALA A 131 15.48 -9.88 -4.87
CA ALA A 131 15.19 -9.10 -3.67
C ALA A 131 13.82 -9.53 -3.14
N LEU A 132 13.80 -10.04 -1.90
CA LEU A 132 12.59 -10.56 -1.26
C LEU A 132 11.48 -9.52 -1.26
N ALA A 133 10.43 -9.78 -2.05
CA ALA A 133 9.32 -8.86 -2.22
C ALA A 133 8.77 -8.46 -0.87
N LYS A 134 8.56 -9.40 0.07
CA LYS A 134 8.12 -9.15 1.46
C LYS A 134 8.77 -7.95 2.18
N TYR A 135 10.01 -7.60 1.86
CA TYR A 135 10.73 -6.51 2.54
C TYR A 135 10.90 -5.27 1.67
N MET A 136 10.47 -5.29 0.42
CA MET A 136 10.64 -4.16 -0.49
C MET A 136 9.53 -3.12 -0.33
N ARG A 137 9.85 -1.84 -0.42
CA ARG A 137 8.86 -0.75 -0.43
C ARG A 137 9.18 0.19 -1.58
N ARG A 138 8.14 0.75 -2.20
CA ARG A 138 8.31 1.73 -3.27
C ARG A 138 8.59 3.09 -2.63
N GLY A 139 9.69 3.73 -3.02
CA GLY A 139 10.00 5.10 -2.58
C GLY A 139 8.90 6.08 -2.97
N SER A 140 8.71 7.11 -2.15
CA SER A 140 7.77 8.21 -2.43
C SER A 140 8.18 9.04 -3.65
N ASP A 141 9.48 9.03 -3.97
CA ASP A 141 10.07 9.60 -5.18
C ASP A 141 9.74 8.82 -6.47
N LEU A 142 9.13 7.64 -6.36
CA LEU A 142 8.86 6.74 -7.48
C LEU A 142 10.10 6.38 -8.31
N GLU A 143 11.29 6.50 -7.76
CA GLU A 143 12.55 6.09 -8.40
C GLU A 143 13.30 5.11 -7.51
N SER A 144 13.18 5.26 -6.20
CA SER A 144 13.86 4.43 -5.23
C SER A 144 13.02 3.24 -4.78
N TRP A 145 13.72 2.27 -4.20
CA TRP A 145 13.13 1.17 -3.44
C TRP A 145 13.85 1.01 -2.12
N TRP A 146 13.09 0.68 -1.08
CA TRP A 146 13.60 0.50 0.28
C TRP A 146 13.48 -0.95 0.70
N TYR A 147 14.54 -1.51 1.28
CA TYR A 147 14.50 -2.83 1.91
C TYR A 147 14.26 -2.65 3.41
N VAL A 148 13.02 -2.85 3.84
CA VAL A 148 12.54 -2.66 5.21
C VAL A 148 12.38 -4.03 5.86
N GLN A 149 13.31 -4.37 6.74
CA GLN A 149 13.23 -5.55 7.58
C GLN A 149 13.11 -5.09 9.03
N ASP A 150 12.10 -5.59 9.75
CA ASP A 150 12.03 -5.35 11.20
C ASP A 150 13.30 -5.88 11.85
N GLY A 151 13.97 -5.00 12.61
CA GLY A 151 15.12 -5.38 13.41
C GLY A 151 14.72 -6.50 14.36
N LYS A 152 15.55 -7.55 14.40
CA LYS A 152 15.43 -8.57 15.45
C LYS A 152 15.77 -7.99 16.81
#